data_AF-A0AAD4MY62-F1
#
_entry.id   AF-A0AAD4MY62-F1
#
_cell.length_a   1.000
_cell.length_b   1.000
_cell.length_c   1.000
_cell.angle_alpha   90.00
_cell.angle_beta   90.00
_cell.angle_gamma   90.00
#
_symmetry.space_group_name_H-M   'P 1'
#
loop_
_entity.id
_entity.type
_entity.pdbx_description
1 polymer ?
#
loop_
_entity_poly.entity_id
_entity_poly.type
_entity_poly.pdbx_seq_one_letter_code
_entity_poly.pdbx_strand_id
1 'polypeptide(L)'
;MFVDMVTRPTAHRISSSSSSDGDSLTILIHMRLCAICPLITTTFPVFYFITTTGLSLCPGQISALMTIGLLSITLFNPLTTIACFRCYRQIAIRIVTCGRYDSQNREATVSIQQKVHAVPRLLHSQQAAMLSFFSFIFFSTLFAISKSVALNSDVGGYTSRKFGSVRESFRNLLAKEREGLALAAYVNGELVVDLWDGFADSSASRKWREDTMTCVYAVSKLFGYLVVAKLVSDGRLRYEEKVVKYWPEFGQHGKDVLTVEDLVNHKAGLIGFSEVITIEDVNDLEKLSKIIEQSKPYWKPGSAVGYHATTLGFILDQLVRRVDSKQRTVARFYHDEIRGKETEFYIGLPKEQFHRFARITTPSKNENFLSRFRHPLTQIQAFIVSQFNTENQKLVRVIDNAVPFLSVDKNEIFYNDPDILAIGNIASTGVGSARGVAKAVLEAFNNNIISPEMTQLWSQPTVEVVDIVNGSTILQGHGFLYYPHPVYDKKYLITGVGHGGQVGLIDTENNISIALIRNGHRSSFLETLYDLPSQIIRIALSSE
;
A
#
# COMPACT_ATOMS: atom_id res chain seq x y z
N MET A 1 -42.44 -9.63 46.96
CA MET A 1 -43.63 -9.50 47.83
C MET A 1 -44.84 -9.49 46.90
N PHE A 2 -45.72 -10.49 47.03
CA PHE A 2 -47.03 -10.70 46.38
C PHE A 2 -47.05 -10.85 44.84
N VAL A 3 -47.44 -11.96 44.19
CA VAL A 3 -48.51 -12.97 44.39
C VAL A 3 -49.93 -12.38 44.29
N ASP A 4 -50.58 -12.57 43.13
CA ASP A 4 -51.77 -13.44 42.92
C ASP A 4 -52.95 -12.92 42.07
N MET A 5 -53.55 -13.91 41.38
CA MET A 5 -54.99 -14.14 41.13
C MET A 5 -55.79 -13.53 39.93
N VAL A 6 -56.13 -14.45 39.00
CA VAL A 6 -57.51 -14.96 38.69
C VAL A 6 -58.44 -14.21 37.69
N THR A 7 -58.50 -14.81 36.48
CA THR A 7 -59.67 -15.30 35.69
C THR A 7 -60.79 -14.43 35.07
N ARG A 8 -61.14 -14.88 33.84
CA ARG A 8 -62.41 -14.86 33.05
C ARG A 8 -62.68 -13.67 32.10
N PRO A 9 -62.95 -13.98 30.81
CA PRO A 9 -63.88 -13.21 29.99
C PRO A 9 -65.17 -13.99 29.68
N THR A 10 -66.27 -13.29 29.85
CA THR A 10 -67.66 -13.68 29.56
C THR A 10 -67.94 -13.81 28.06
N ALA A 11 -68.79 -14.78 27.73
CA ALA A 11 -69.30 -15.05 26.40
C ALA A 11 -70.34 -14.02 25.93
N HIS A 12 -70.37 -13.71 24.63
CA HIS A 12 -71.54 -13.15 23.96
C HIS A 12 -71.83 -13.83 22.62
N ARG A 13 -73.15 -13.96 22.39
CA ARG A 13 -73.87 -14.77 21.40
C ARG A 13 -73.67 -14.35 19.95
N ILE A 14 -73.74 -15.36 19.08
CA ILE A 14 -73.96 -15.28 17.64
C ILE A 14 -75.46 -15.13 17.36
N SER A 15 -75.84 -14.26 16.42
CA SER A 15 -77.14 -14.27 15.75
C SER A 15 -76.95 -14.44 14.25
N SER A 16 -77.70 -15.40 13.71
CA SER A 16 -77.72 -15.86 12.32
C SER A 16 -78.70 -15.07 11.45
N SER A 17 -78.34 -14.81 10.19
CA SER A 17 -79.31 -14.63 9.10
C SER A 17 -78.77 -15.23 7.81
N SER A 18 -79.64 -15.98 7.14
CA SER A 18 -79.46 -16.85 6.00
C SER A 18 -79.57 -16.14 4.64
N SER A 19 -78.69 -16.49 3.69
CA SER A 19 -79.01 -16.51 2.26
C SER A 19 -78.06 -17.48 1.55
N SER A 20 -78.65 -18.45 0.87
CA SER A 20 -78.02 -19.49 0.05
C SER A 20 -77.72 -18.98 -1.36
N ASP A 21 -76.48 -19.19 -1.82
CA ASP A 21 -76.09 -19.80 -3.10
C ASP A 21 -74.77 -19.22 -3.65
N GLY A 22 -73.83 -20.12 -3.97
CA GLY A 22 -72.77 -19.90 -4.96
C GLY A 22 -71.37 -19.52 -4.46
N ASP A 23 -70.64 -20.51 -3.96
CA ASP A 23 -69.17 -20.63 -3.99
C ASP A 23 -68.30 -19.40 -3.68
N SER A 24 -68.03 -19.20 -2.39
CA SER A 24 -66.80 -18.54 -1.93
C SER A 24 -66.29 -19.24 -0.69
N LEU A 25 -65.29 -20.11 -0.89
CA LEU A 25 -64.63 -20.93 0.12
C LEU A 25 -63.91 -20.03 1.14
N THR A 26 -64.64 -19.51 2.13
CA THR A 26 -64.08 -18.74 3.24
C THR A 26 -63.56 -19.72 4.30
N ILE A 27 -62.28 -20.10 4.19
CA ILE A 27 -61.62 -20.93 5.20
C ILE A 27 -61.29 -20.06 6.43
N LEU A 28 -62.10 -20.21 7.48
CA LEU A 28 -61.82 -19.70 8.83
C LEU A 28 -60.82 -20.65 9.52
N ILE A 29 -59.55 -20.26 9.67
CA ILE A 29 -58.59 -20.99 10.52
C ILE A 29 -58.50 -20.29 11.89
N HIS A 30 -59.05 -20.94 12.92
CA HIS A 30 -58.75 -20.66 14.31
C HIS A 30 -57.33 -21.19 14.65
N MET A 31 -56.37 -20.29 14.89
CA MET A 31 -55.07 -20.65 15.48
C MET A 31 -55.10 -20.42 17.00
N ARG A 32 -55.02 -21.50 17.79
CA ARG A 32 -54.57 -21.45 19.19
C ARG A 32 -53.06 -21.15 19.18
N LEU A 33 -52.70 -19.96 19.63
CA LEU A 33 -51.33 -19.48 19.79
C LEU A 33 -50.56 -20.30 20.84
N CYS A 34 -49.47 -20.95 20.41
CA CYS A 34 -48.42 -21.41 21.31
C CYS A 34 -47.56 -20.20 21.70
N ALA A 35 -47.47 -19.95 23.00
CA ALA A 35 -46.73 -18.85 23.60
C ALA A 35 -45.22 -19.07 23.55
N ILE A 36 -44.55 -18.72 22.45
CA ILE A 36 -43.12 -18.37 22.42
C ILE A 36 -42.91 -17.35 21.29
N CYS A 37 -42.64 -16.08 21.65
CA CYS A 37 -41.76 -15.10 20.97
C CYS A 37 -42.32 -13.65 21.02
N PRO A 38 -41.71 -12.72 21.78
CA PRO A 38 -42.12 -11.31 21.85
C PRO A 38 -41.58 -10.44 20.68
N LEU A 39 -41.60 -10.98 19.46
CA LEU A 39 -41.15 -10.27 18.24
C LEU A 39 -42.27 -10.08 17.19
N ILE A 40 -43.53 -10.29 17.57
CA ILE A 40 -44.72 -10.00 16.74
C ILE A 40 -45.23 -8.58 17.04
N THR A 41 -44.34 -7.60 17.14
CA THR A 41 -44.70 -6.18 17.28
C THR A 41 -44.23 -5.32 16.11
N THR A 42 -43.44 -5.85 15.19
CA THR A 42 -42.96 -5.12 14.01
C THR A 42 -43.76 -5.40 12.72
N THR A 43 -44.72 -6.33 12.73
CA THR A 43 -45.59 -6.67 11.58
C THR A 43 -47.04 -6.20 11.70
N PHE A 44 -47.36 -5.37 12.69
CA PHE A 44 -48.70 -4.81 12.86
C PHE A 44 -49.15 -3.68 11.91
N PRO A 45 -48.34 -3.00 11.06
CA PRO A 45 -48.86 -1.90 10.25
C PRO A 45 -49.71 -2.35 9.05
N VAL A 46 -49.40 -3.50 8.44
CA VAL A 46 -50.02 -3.90 7.15
C VAL A 46 -51.40 -4.53 7.35
N PHE A 47 -51.56 -5.36 8.39
CA PHE A 47 -52.86 -5.97 8.71
C PHE A 47 -53.86 -4.97 9.31
N TYR A 48 -53.39 -4.05 10.15
CA TYR A 48 -54.24 -3.00 10.73
C TYR A 48 -54.78 -2.07 9.64
N PHE A 49 -53.94 -1.66 8.67
CA PHE A 49 -54.33 -0.80 7.55
C PHE A 49 -55.43 -1.42 6.68
N ILE A 50 -55.31 -2.71 6.32
CA ILE A 50 -56.28 -3.41 5.46
C ILE A 50 -57.65 -3.57 6.15
N THR A 51 -57.67 -3.82 7.47
CA THR A 51 -58.92 -3.94 8.23
C THR A 51 -59.61 -2.60 8.49
N THR A 52 -58.87 -1.48 8.51
CA THR A 52 -59.45 -0.15 8.75
C THR A 52 -59.87 0.60 7.47
N THR A 53 -59.35 0.24 6.29
CA THR A 53 -59.61 0.99 5.04
C THR A 53 -60.60 0.31 4.07
N GLY A 54 -61.15 -0.87 4.41
CA GLY A 54 -62.25 -1.49 3.64
C GLY A 54 -61.94 -1.86 2.19
N LEU A 55 -60.67 -2.12 1.85
CA LEU A 55 -60.24 -2.45 0.49
C LEU A 55 -60.45 -3.95 0.19
N SER A 56 -61.31 -4.27 -0.78
CA SER A 56 -61.49 -5.63 -1.31
C SER A 56 -60.40 -5.95 -2.34
N LEU A 57 -59.49 -6.87 -2.00
CA LEU A 57 -58.41 -7.32 -2.88
C LEU A 57 -58.70 -8.70 -3.46
N CYS A 58 -58.37 -8.90 -4.74
CA CYS A 58 -58.51 -10.21 -5.41
C CYS A 58 -57.51 -11.24 -4.85
N PRO A 59 -57.78 -12.56 -4.95
CA PRO A 59 -56.94 -13.62 -4.38
C PRO A 59 -55.45 -13.56 -4.80
N GLY A 60 -55.15 -13.08 -6.01
CA GLY A 60 -53.79 -12.88 -6.50
C GLY A 60 -53.03 -11.73 -5.82
N GLN A 61 -53.72 -10.70 -5.35
CA GLN A 61 -53.12 -9.54 -4.66
C GLN A 61 -52.82 -9.85 -3.19
N ILE A 62 -53.64 -10.71 -2.56
CA ILE A 62 -53.39 -11.24 -1.21
C ILE A 62 -52.13 -12.12 -1.21
N SER A 63 -51.95 -12.95 -2.25
CA SER A 63 -50.74 -13.76 -2.45
C SER A 63 -49.48 -12.89 -2.61
N ALA A 64 -49.56 -11.79 -3.36
CA ALA A 64 -48.45 -10.87 -3.55
C ALA A 64 -48.06 -10.11 -2.27
N LEU A 65 -49.04 -9.61 -1.51
CA LEU A 65 -48.79 -8.91 -0.23
C LEU A 65 -48.24 -9.84 0.85
N MET A 66 -48.72 -11.09 0.92
CA MET A 66 -48.15 -12.10 1.81
C MET A 66 -46.72 -12.47 1.40
N THR A 67 -46.44 -12.54 0.10
CA THR A 67 -45.09 -12.80 -0.43
C THR A 67 -44.13 -11.67 -0.08
N ILE A 68 -44.57 -10.41 -0.17
CA ILE A 68 -43.78 -9.22 0.22
C ILE A 68 -43.56 -9.17 1.74
N GLY A 69 -44.57 -9.53 2.55
CA GLY A 69 -44.44 -9.68 4.00
C GLY A 69 -43.48 -10.80 4.43
N LEU A 70 -43.50 -11.93 3.72
CA LEU A 70 -42.58 -13.05 3.93
C LEU A 70 -41.14 -12.70 3.54
N LEU A 71 -40.95 -11.95 2.45
CA LEU A 71 -39.65 -11.41 2.02
C LEU A 71 -39.06 -10.42 3.02
N SER A 72 -39.89 -9.59 3.66
CA SER A 72 -39.44 -8.64 4.68
C SER A 72 -39.10 -9.30 6.02
N ILE A 73 -39.79 -10.39 6.39
CA ILE A 73 -39.45 -11.20 7.58
C ILE A 73 -38.14 -12.00 7.37
N THR A 74 -37.86 -12.45 6.14
CA THR A 74 -36.63 -13.21 5.82
C THR A 74 -35.36 -12.35 5.84
N LEU A 75 -35.48 -11.03 5.71
CA LEU A 75 -34.35 -10.10 5.72
C LEU A 75 -33.79 -9.78 7.13
N PHE A 76 -34.54 -10.04 8.21
CA PHE A 76 -34.17 -9.55 9.55
C PHE A 76 -33.94 -10.59 10.64
N ASN A 77 -34.44 -11.84 10.54
CA ASN A 77 -34.14 -12.85 11.57
C ASN A 77 -34.35 -14.33 11.11
N PRO A 78 -33.28 -15.15 11.01
CA PRO A 78 -33.34 -16.51 10.45
C PRO A 78 -34.07 -17.55 11.33
N LEU A 79 -34.20 -17.34 12.64
CA LEU A 79 -34.89 -18.30 13.54
C LEU A 79 -36.41 -18.28 13.36
N THR A 80 -36.98 -17.11 13.02
CA THR A 80 -38.41 -16.92 12.73
C THR A 80 -38.85 -17.64 11.45
N THR A 81 -37.97 -17.72 10.45
CA THR A 81 -38.22 -18.38 9.16
C THR A 81 -38.43 -19.88 9.31
N ILE A 82 -37.71 -20.53 10.23
CA ILE A 82 -37.82 -21.98 10.49
C ILE A 82 -39.16 -22.32 11.17
N ALA A 83 -39.65 -21.47 12.07
CA ALA A 83 -40.93 -21.65 12.75
C ALA A 83 -42.12 -21.46 11.79
N CYS A 84 -42.07 -20.43 10.92
CA CYS A 84 -43.09 -20.19 9.90
C CYS A 84 -43.17 -21.33 8.87
N PHE A 85 -42.03 -21.89 8.44
CA PHE A 85 -42.01 -23.01 7.50
C PHE A 85 -42.62 -24.30 8.08
N ARG A 86 -42.42 -24.56 9.38
CA ARG A 86 -43.05 -25.70 10.08
C ARG A 86 -44.58 -25.54 10.17
N CYS A 87 -45.07 -24.32 10.41
CA CYS A 87 -46.50 -24.02 10.39
C CYS A 87 -47.10 -24.17 8.97
N TYR A 88 -46.41 -23.65 7.95
CA TYR A 88 -46.85 -23.73 6.56
C TYR A 88 -46.90 -25.18 6.04
N ARG A 89 -45.93 -26.02 6.44
CA ARG A 89 -45.92 -27.46 6.14
C ARG A 89 -47.11 -28.20 6.76
N GLN A 90 -47.51 -27.85 7.99
CA GLN A 90 -48.71 -28.46 8.60
C GLN A 90 -50.01 -28.01 7.93
N ILE A 91 -50.09 -26.77 7.47
CA ILE A 91 -51.26 -26.23 6.74
C ILE A 91 -51.38 -26.90 5.36
N ALA A 92 -50.28 -27.02 4.61
CA ALA A 92 -50.27 -27.65 3.29
C ALA A 92 -50.63 -29.14 3.34
N ILE A 93 -50.20 -29.88 4.37
CA ILE A 93 -50.55 -31.30 4.57
C ILE A 93 -52.05 -31.46 4.91
N ARG A 94 -52.65 -30.52 5.65
CA ARG A 94 -54.10 -30.53 5.94
C ARG A 94 -54.96 -30.18 4.73
N ILE A 95 -54.51 -29.30 3.84
CA ILE A 95 -55.24 -28.96 2.61
C ILE A 95 -55.29 -30.17 1.65
N VAL A 96 -54.20 -30.95 1.56
CA VAL A 96 -54.15 -32.16 0.71
C VAL A 96 -55.02 -33.31 1.24
N THR A 97 -55.30 -33.35 2.55
CA THR A 97 -56.13 -34.41 3.16
C THR A 97 -57.63 -34.12 3.21
N CYS A 98 -58.06 -32.88 2.91
CA CYS A 98 -59.47 -32.50 2.85
C CYS A 98 -60.10 -32.56 1.44
N GLY A 99 -59.31 -32.82 0.38
CA GLY A 99 -59.83 -33.05 -0.97
C GLY A 99 -60.27 -34.51 -1.15
N ARG A 100 -61.54 -34.73 -1.52
CA ARG A 100 -62.06 -36.08 -1.84
C ARG A 100 -61.19 -36.75 -2.90
N TYR A 101 -60.82 -38.00 -2.60
CA TYR A 101 -60.03 -38.91 -3.44
C TYR A 101 -60.76 -39.14 -4.77
N ASP A 102 -60.22 -38.59 -5.86
CA ASP A 102 -60.61 -38.94 -7.22
C ASP A 102 -59.39 -39.52 -7.96
N SER A 103 -59.57 -40.68 -8.56
CA SER A 103 -58.51 -41.57 -9.06
C SER A 103 -57.83 -41.11 -10.36
N GLN A 104 -58.22 -39.96 -10.94
CA GLN A 104 -57.66 -39.49 -12.22
C GLN A 104 -56.42 -38.58 -12.12
N ASN A 105 -55.91 -38.25 -10.92
CA ASN A 105 -54.84 -37.26 -10.78
C ASN A 105 -53.55 -37.76 -10.08
N ARG A 106 -53.19 -39.04 -10.28
CA ARG A 106 -51.96 -39.61 -9.71
C ARG A 106 -50.67 -39.00 -10.26
N GLU A 107 -50.60 -38.66 -11.55
CA GLU A 107 -49.38 -38.11 -12.16
C GLU A 107 -49.11 -36.64 -11.75
N ALA A 108 -50.16 -35.81 -11.62
CA ALA A 108 -50.02 -34.43 -11.14
C ALA A 108 -49.55 -34.37 -9.68
N THR A 109 -50.00 -35.31 -8.84
CA THR A 109 -49.65 -35.38 -7.42
C THR A 109 -48.18 -35.79 -7.22
N VAL A 110 -47.67 -36.72 -8.05
CA VAL A 110 -46.26 -37.14 -8.02
C VAL A 110 -45.31 -36.04 -8.53
N SER A 111 -45.71 -35.31 -9.59
CA SER A 111 -44.96 -34.15 -10.12
C SER A 111 -44.84 -33.00 -9.10
N ILE A 112 -45.90 -32.73 -8.34
CA ILE A 112 -45.90 -31.73 -7.26
C ILE A 112 -45.05 -32.21 -6.07
N GLN A 113 -45.15 -33.47 -5.65
CA GLN A 113 -44.31 -34.02 -4.57
C GLN A 113 -42.82 -34.02 -4.90
N GLN A 114 -42.43 -34.32 -6.14
CA GLN A 114 -41.03 -34.26 -6.59
C GLN A 114 -40.51 -32.81 -6.65
N LYS A 115 -41.31 -31.86 -7.13
CA LYS A 115 -40.95 -30.42 -7.11
C LYS A 115 -40.85 -29.87 -5.68
N VAL A 116 -41.76 -30.26 -4.78
CA VAL A 116 -41.74 -29.87 -3.36
C VAL A 116 -40.54 -30.46 -2.61
N HIS A 117 -40.01 -31.61 -3.01
CA HIS A 117 -38.78 -32.18 -2.44
C HIS A 117 -37.47 -31.60 -3.03
N ALA A 118 -37.50 -31.05 -4.24
CA ALA A 118 -36.34 -30.39 -4.87
C ALA A 118 -36.11 -28.95 -4.37
N VAL A 119 -37.20 -28.25 -4.03
CA VAL A 119 -37.19 -26.85 -3.55
C VAL A 119 -36.33 -26.64 -2.28
N PRO A 120 -36.38 -27.49 -1.23
CA PRO A 120 -35.55 -27.32 -0.03
C PRO A 120 -34.04 -27.42 -0.31
N ARG A 121 -33.61 -28.26 -1.27
CA ARG A 121 -32.18 -28.42 -1.58
C ARG A 121 -31.60 -27.23 -2.35
N LEU A 122 -32.37 -26.67 -3.30
CA LEU A 122 -32.00 -25.44 -4.01
C LEU A 122 -32.09 -24.19 -3.13
N LEU A 123 -33.08 -24.11 -2.25
CA LEU A 123 -33.16 -23.04 -1.24
C LEU A 123 -32.04 -23.16 -0.21
N HIS A 124 -31.66 -24.35 0.26
CA HIS A 124 -30.53 -24.50 1.18
C HIS A 124 -29.19 -24.07 0.54
N SER A 125 -28.95 -24.38 -0.74
CA SER A 125 -27.72 -23.97 -1.42
C SER A 125 -27.70 -22.47 -1.74
N GLN A 126 -28.82 -21.90 -2.20
CA GLN A 126 -28.92 -20.46 -2.45
C GLN A 126 -28.95 -19.64 -1.15
N GLN A 127 -29.57 -20.14 -0.08
CA GLN A 127 -29.52 -19.52 1.25
C GLN A 127 -28.12 -19.59 1.85
N ALA A 128 -27.38 -20.69 1.68
CA ALA A 128 -25.99 -20.78 2.11
C ALA A 128 -25.09 -19.81 1.33
N ALA A 129 -25.29 -19.68 0.02
CA ALA A 129 -24.57 -18.71 -0.81
C ALA A 129 -24.91 -17.25 -0.44
N MET A 130 -26.20 -16.94 -0.23
CA MET A 130 -26.66 -15.64 0.22
C MET A 130 -26.17 -15.30 1.63
N LEU A 131 -26.23 -16.23 2.58
CA LEU A 131 -25.69 -16.06 3.94
C LEU A 131 -24.18 -15.86 3.90
N SER A 132 -23.46 -16.57 3.03
CA SER A 132 -22.02 -16.36 2.83
C SER A 132 -21.72 -14.98 2.23
N PHE A 133 -22.55 -14.52 1.28
CA PHE A 133 -22.41 -13.21 0.65
C PHE A 133 -22.75 -12.06 1.62
N PHE A 134 -23.84 -12.16 2.37
CA PHE A 134 -24.20 -11.16 3.39
C PHE A 134 -23.27 -11.19 4.60
N SER A 135 -22.77 -12.36 5.00
CA SER A 135 -21.70 -12.47 6.00
C SER A 135 -20.43 -11.81 5.48
N PHE A 136 -20.05 -12.04 4.22
CA PHE A 136 -18.91 -11.36 3.61
C PHE A 136 -19.11 -9.84 3.56
N ILE A 137 -20.29 -9.34 3.17
CA ILE A 137 -20.61 -7.90 3.22
C ILE A 137 -20.55 -7.40 4.66
N PHE A 138 -21.21 -8.07 5.61
CA PHE A 138 -21.24 -7.65 7.00
C PHE A 138 -19.85 -7.59 7.63
N PHE A 139 -19.02 -8.63 7.47
CA PHE A 139 -17.65 -8.66 7.96
C PHE A 139 -16.73 -7.69 7.21
N SER A 140 -16.91 -7.48 5.90
CA SER A 140 -16.14 -6.46 5.17
C SER A 140 -16.55 -5.04 5.56
N THR A 141 -17.84 -4.81 5.86
CA THR A 141 -18.35 -3.52 6.35
C THR A 141 -17.90 -3.29 7.79
N LEU A 142 -17.96 -4.30 8.66
CA LEU A 142 -17.40 -4.25 10.02
C LEU A 142 -15.88 -4.05 10.00
N PHE A 143 -15.16 -4.68 9.08
CA PHE A 143 -13.74 -4.47 8.88
C PHE A 143 -13.47 -3.04 8.39
N ALA A 144 -14.27 -2.52 7.46
CA ALA A 144 -14.17 -1.13 7.00
C ALA A 144 -14.51 -0.12 8.10
N ILE A 145 -15.55 -0.37 8.91
CA ILE A 145 -15.93 0.44 10.07
C ILE A 145 -14.87 0.33 11.16
N SER A 146 -14.31 -0.85 11.44
CA SER A 146 -13.19 -1.03 12.37
C SER A 146 -11.95 -0.29 11.89
N LYS A 147 -11.68 -0.26 10.59
CA LYS A 147 -10.59 0.54 10.00
C LYS A 147 -10.88 2.04 10.14
N SER A 148 -12.14 2.45 9.95
CA SER A 148 -12.62 3.83 10.12
C SER A 148 -12.56 4.30 11.59
N VAL A 149 -12.91 3.43 12.54
CA VAL A 149 -12.85 3.72 13.98
C VAL A 149 -11.39 3.69 14.48
N ALA A 150 -10.52 2.87 13.89
CA ALA A 150 -9.08 2.92 14.15
C ALA A 150 -8.40 4.19 13.58
N LEU A 151 -8.99 4.85 12.58
CA LEU A 151 -8.52 6.12 12.03
C LEU A 151 -8.83 7.35 12.91
N ASN A 152 -9.52 7.15 14.05
CA ASN A 152 -9.75 8.18 15.07
C ASN A 152 -8.61 8.28 16.10
N SER A 153 -7.50 7.55 15.94
CA SER A 153 -6.28 7.87 16.70
C SER A 153 -5.65 9.14 16.13
N ASP A 154 -5.31 10.07 17.02
CA ASP A 154 -4.61 11.29 16.62
C ASP A 154 -3.22 10.89 16.06
N VAL A 155 -2.95 11.23 14.80
CA VAL A 155 -1.67 10.95 14.13
C VAL A 155 -0.52 11.50 14.99
N GLY A 156 0.57 10.76 15.15
CA GLY A 156 1.72 11.25 15.89
C GLY A 156 2.35 12.51 15.27
N GLY A 157 2.93 13.37 16.12
CA GLY A 157 3.70 14.52 15.68
C GLY A 157 2.89 15.80 15.45
N TYR A 158 3.48 16.78 14.75
CA TYR A 158 2.94 18.12 14.58
C TYR A 158 3.02 18.65 13.16
N THR A 159 2.18 19.64 12.88
CA THR A 159 2.32 20.55 11.75
C THR A 159 2.29 21.97 12.27
N SER A 160 3.13 22.84 11.74
CA SER A 160 2.99 24.29 11.98
C SER A 160 1.68 24.79 11.39
N ARG A 161 1.19 25.95 11.87
CA ARG A 161 -0.15 26.47 11.54
C ARG A 161 -0.45 26.49 10.03
N LYS A 162 0.51 26.94 9.22
CA LYS A 162 0.40 27.04 7.75
C LYS A 162 0.19 25.66 7.08
N PHE A 163 0.73 24.61 7.68
CA PHE A 163 0.73 23.24 7.14
C PHE A 163 -0.36 22.34 7.76
N GLY A 164 -1.37 22.91 8.42
CA GLY A 164 -2.46 22.16 9.05
C GLY A 164 -3.15 21.15 8.12
N SER A 165 -3.37 21.52 6.86
CA SER A 165 -4.02 20.66 5.85
C SER A 165 -3.20 19.41 5.47
N VAL A 166 -1.87 19.44 5.67
CA VAL A 166 -0.98 18.30 5.40
C VAL A 166 -1.30 17.12 6.31
N ARG A 167 -1.74 17.37 7.55
CA ARG A 167 -2.12 16.32 8.51
C ARG A 167 -3.29 15.48 8.00
N GLU A 168 -4.28 16.12 7.38
CA GLU A 168 -5.41 15.42 6.79
C GLU A 168 -4.99 14.58 5.58
N SER A 169 -4.20 15.16 4.67
CA SER A 169 -3.65 14.43 3.53
C SER A 169 -2.78 13.25 3.95
N PHE A 170 -1.99 13.41 5.01
CA PHE A 170 -1.21 12.32 5.60
C PHE A 170 -2.12 11.21 6.15
N ARG A 171 -3.18 11.55 6.90
CA ARG A 171 -4.15 10.56 7.40
C ARG A 171 -4.81 9.78 6.26
N ASN A 172 -5.19 10.47 5.19
CA ASN A 172 -5.76 9.86 4.00
C ASN A 172 -4.79 8.93 3.28
N LEU A 173 -3.49 9.26 3.28
CA LEU A 173 -2.44 8.42 2.74
C LEU A 173 -2.23 7.17 3.62
N LEU A 174 -2.07 7.38 4.93
CA LEU A 174 -1.92 6.33 5.94
C LEU A 174 -3.08 5.32 5.91
N ALA A 175 -4.32 5.76 5.71
CA ALA A 175 -5.48 4.87 5.61
C ALA A 175 -5.36 3.80 4.50
N LYS A 176 -4.52 4.08 3.49
CA LYS A 176 -4.22 3.20 2.35
C LYS A 176 -2.95 2.37 2.60
N GLU A 177 -2.15 2.73 3.59
CA GLU A 177 -0.94 1.99 3.95
C GLU A 177 -1.27 0.69 4.70
N ARG A 178 -0.37 -0.26 4.59
CA ARG A 178 -0.44 -1.55 5.29
C ARG A 178 0.25 -1.55 6.65
N GLU A 179 1.34 -0.79 6.76
CA GLU A 179 2.20 -0.74 7.93
C GLU A 179 2.26 0.70 8.46
N GLY A 180 3.45 1.19 8.82
CA GLY A 180 3.67 2.57 9.22
C GLY A 180 4.16 3.47 8.10
N LEU A 181 3.93 4.76 8.32
CA LEU A 181 4.27 5.87 7.44
C LEU A 181 4.80 7.01 8.30
N ALA A 182 5.82 7.71 7.82
CA ALA A 182 6.31 8.93 8.42
C ALA A 182 6.65 9.98 7.36
N LEU A 183 6.44 11.24 7.69
CA LEU A 183 6.65 12.40 6.84
C LEU A 183 7.32 13.51 7.65
N ALA A 184 8.42 14.04 7.16
CA ALA A 184 9.02 15.25 7.70
C ALA A 184 9.29 16.26 6.58
N ALA A 185 9.13 17.55 6.91
CA ALA A 185 9.51 18.64 6.02
C ALA A 185 10.18 19.77 6.79
N TYR A 186 11.31 20.22 6.26
CA TYR A 186 12.03 21.40 6.68
C TYR A 186 11.84 22.52 5.65
N VAL A 187 11.59 23.74 6.11
CA VAL A 187 11.57 24.96 5.28
C VAL A 187 12.49 25.97 5.96
N ASN A 188 13.49 26.48 5.24
CA ASN A 188 14.48 27.42 5.76
C ASN A 188 15.18 26.93 7.05
N GLY A 189 15.43 25.62 7.17
CA GLY A 189 16.02 25.03 8.37
C GLY A 189 15.05 24.73 9.52
N GLU A 190 13.80 25.18 9.45
CA GLU A 190 12.79 24.92 10.47
C GLU A 190 11.97 23.68 10.13
N LEU A 191 11.79 22.78 11.10
CA LEU A 191 10.90 21.63 10.97
C LEU A 191 9.45 22.14 11.00
N VAL A 192 8.75 22.08 9.86
CA VAL A 192 7.39 22.62 9.72
C VAL A 192 6.32 21.53 9.69
N VAL A 193 6.71 20.30 9.36
CA VAL A 193 5.88 19.09 9.35
C VAL A 193 6.71 17.95 9.93
N ASP A 194 6.15 17.24 10.89
CA ASP A 194 6.72 16.00 11.43
C ASP A 194 5.57 15.09 11.86
N LEU A 195 5.25 14.09 11.05
CA LEU A 195 4.08 13.24 11.21
C LEU A 195 4.46 11.78 11.10
N TRP A 196 3.89 10.94 11.95
CA TRP A 196 4.08 9.49 11.88
C TRP A 196 2.89 8.74 12.48
N ASP A 197 2.60 7.56 11.97
CA ASP A 197 1.66 6.62 12.59
C ASP A 197 1.78 5.23 11.93
N GLY A 198 0.93 4.30 12.36
CA GLY A 198 0.87 2.93 11.88
C GLY A 198 1.77 2.00 12.69
N PHE A 199 2.31 0.98 12.04
CA PHE A 199 3.07 -0.07 12.70
C PHE A 199 4.52 -0.10 12.23
N ALA A 200 5.46 -0.03 13.17
CA ALA A 200 6.85 -0.36 12.93
C ALA A 200 7.03 -1.88 12.74
N ASP A 201 6.16 -2.69 13.36
CA ASP A 201 6.04 -4.12 13.08
C ASP A 201 4.63 -4.58 13.46
N SER A 202 3.76 -4.79 12.47
CA SER A 202 2.38 -5.23 12.71
C SER A 202 2.31 -6.66 13.27
N SER A 203 3.27 -7.54 12.92
CA SER A 203 3.30 -8.92 13.42
C SER A 203 3.59 -9.01 14.92
N ALA A 204 4.33 -8.02 15.44
CA ALA A 204 4.61 -7.87 16.87
C ALA A 204 3.72 -6.81 17.55
N SER A 205 2.73 -6.25 16.84
CA SER A 205 1.90 -5.12 17.32
C SER A 205 2.70 -3.90 17.79
N ARG A 206 3.92 -3.70 17.27
CA ARG A 206 4.78 -2.57 17.61
C ARG A 206 4.40 -1.36 16.77
N LYS A 207 3.92 -0.31 17.43
CA LYS A 207 3.56 0.97 16.81
C LYS A 207 4.78 1.74 16.34
N TRP A 208 4.59 2.49 15.25
CA TRP A 208 5.56 3.49 14.81
C TRP A 208 5.62 4.63 15.83
N ARG A 209 6.83 5.09 16.14
CA ARG A 209 7.12 6.19 17.08
C ARG A 209 7.93 7.29 16.40
N GLU A 210 8.09 8.43 17.06
CA GLU A 210 8.81 9.61 16.55
C GLU A 210 10.22 9.30 16.06
N ASP A 211 10.88 8.35 16.70
CA ASP A 211 12.27 7.95 16.49
C ASP A 211 12.39 6.66 15.67
N THR A 212 11.29 6.11 15.16
CA THR A 212 11.31 4.90 14.35
C THR A 212 11.99 5.17 13.02
N MET A 213 12.91 4.28 12.64
CA MET A 213 13.69 4.36 11.42
C MET A 213 13.33 3.22 10.47
N THR A 214 13.49 3.41 9.16
CA THR A 214 13.34 2.33 8.17
C THR A 214 14.39 2.46 7.08
N CYS A 215 14.60 1.40 6.30
CA CYS A 215 15.46 1.44 5.12
C CYS A 215 14.82 2.31 4.05
N VAL A 216 15.59 3.27 3.51
CA VAL A 216 15.13 4.17 2.44
C VAL A 216 15.62 3.76 1.05
N TYR A 217 16.32 2.62 0.95
CA TYR A 217 16.80 2.06 -0.30
C TYR A 217 17.58 3.08 -1.14
N ALA A 218 17.18 3.29 -2.39
CA ALA A 218 17.87 4.16 -3.33
C ALA A 218 17.79 5.66 -3.04
N VAL A 219 16.95 6.10 -2.09
CA VAL A 219 17.07 7.48 -1.55
C VAL A 219 18.48 7.70 -1.00
N SER A 220 19.12 6.65 -0.47
CA SER A 220 20.49 6.67 0.03
C SER A 220 21.53 7.12 -1.01
N LYS A 221 21.25 6.92 -2.31
CA LYS A 221 22.16 7.34 -3.38
C LYS A 221 22.39 8.85 -3.40
N LEU A 222 21.37 9.64 -3.02
CA LEU A 222 21.50 11.09 -2.87
C LEU A 222 22.73 11.45 -2.03
N PHE A 223 22.94 10.74 -0.93
CA PHE A 223 24.06 10.98 -0.01
C PHE A 223 25.39 10.47 -0.56
N GLY A 224 25.39 9.38 -1.33
CA GLY A 224 26.57 8.95 -2.09
C GLY A 224 27.00 10.01 -3.12
N TYR A 225 26.05 10.63 -3.81
CA TYR A 225 26.34 11.72 -4.74
C TYR A 225 26.81 12.99 -4.02
N LEU A 226 26.28 13.28 -2.82
CA LEU A 226 26.81 14.35 -1.98
C LEU A 226 28.26 14.10 -1.53
N VAL A 227 28.67 12.85 -1.32
CA VAL A 227 30.10 12.52 -1.09
C VAL A 227 30.95 12.85 -2.32
N VAL A 228 30.52 12.43 -3.51
CA VAL A 228 31.24 12.76 -4.76
C VAL A 228 31.30 14.27 -4.94
N ALA A 229 30.18 14.96 -4.75
CA ALA A 229 30.10 16.40 -4.82
C ALA A 229 31.04 17.12 -3.86
N LYS A 230 31.14 16.66 -2.61
CA LYS A 230 32.07 17.19 -1.62
C LYS A 230 33.51 17.05 -2.10
N LEU A 231 33.88 15.89 -2.64
CA LEU A 231 35.22 15.67 -3.19
C LEU A 231 35.49 16.56 -4.42
N VAL A 232 34.47 16.85 -5.23
CA VAL A 232 34.58 17.81 -6.34
C VAL A 232 34.76 19.24 -5.83
N SER A 233 33.94 19.64 -4.85
CA SER A 233 34.02 20.93 -4.16
C SER A 233 35.39 21.15 -3.53
N ASP A 234 36.02 20.10 -2.99
CA ASP A 234 37.36 20.13 -2.41
C ASP A 234 38.49 20.13 -3.46
N GLY A 235 38.15 20.08 -4.75
CA GLY A 235 39.11 20.00 -5.86
C GLY A 235 39.86 18.67 -5.97
N ARG A 236 39.39 17.63 -5.25
CA ARG A 236 40.02 16.30 -5.20
C ARG A 236 39.52 15.38 -6.31
N LEU A 237 38.35 15.70 -6.84
CA LEU A 237 37.67 14.96 -7.90
C LEU A 237 37.11 15.96 -8.92
N ARG A 238 36.91 15.55 -10.17
CA ARG A 238 36.22 16.38 -11.19
C ARG A 238 35.30 15.51 -12.02
N TYR A 239 34.10 16.00 -12.31
CA TYR A 239 33.08 15.24 -13.05
C TYR A 239 33.54 14.88 -14.46
N GLU A 240 34.25 15.78 -15.14
CA GLU A 240 34.68 15.63 -16.54
C GLU A 240 35.94 14.75 -16.69
N GLU A 241 36.63 14.48 -15.58
CA GLU A 241 37.84 13.68 -15.61
C GLU A 241 37.54 12.19 -15.74
N LYS A 242 38.42 11.49 -16.45
CA LYS A 242 38.32 10.04 -16.62
C LYS A 242 38.52 9.34 -15.28
N VAL A 243 37.72 8.31 -15.04
CA VAL A 243 37.83 7.49 -13.82
C VAL A 243 39.23 6.89 -13.70
N VAL A 244 39.83 6.50 -14.82
CA VAL A 244 41.18 5.91 -14.87
C VAL A 244 42.30 6.84 -14.39
N LYS A 245 42.05 8.16 -14.28
CA LYS A 245 42.99 9.07 -13.62
C LYS A 245 43.14 8.75 -12.13
N TYR A 246 42.05 8.31 -11.50
CA TYR A 246 41.99 8.00 -10.07
C TYR A 246 42.10 6.49 -9.80
N TRP A 247 41.63 5.68 -10.74
CA TRP A 247 41.57 4.23 -10.65
C TRP A 247 41.99 3.59 -11.99
N PRO A 248 43.30 3.50 -12.28
CA PRO A 248 43.80 3.05 -13.58
C PRO A 248 43.26 1.67 -14.01
N GLU A 249 43.19 0.72 -13.08
CA GLU A 249 42.75 -0.65 -13.33
C GLU A 249 41.27 -0.73 -13.75
N PHE A 250 40.46 0.29 -13.41
CA PHE A 250 39.08 0.38 -13.87
C PHE A 250 38.97 0.41 -15.40
N GLY A 251 40.01 0.83 -16.11
CA GLY A 251 39.98 1.00 -17.57
C GLY A 251 39.78 -0.28 -18.38
N GLN A 252 39.91 -1.45 -17.75
CA GLN A 252 39.72 -2.75 -18.39
C GLN A 252 38.37 -2.87 -19.10
N HIS A 253 38.31 -3.66 -20.18
CA HIS A 253 37.11 -3.86 -21.00
C HIS A 253 36.51 -2.58 -21.61
N GLY A 254 37.35 -1.59 -21.93
CA GLY A 254 36.95 -0.36 -22.63
C GLY A 254 36.28 0.68 -21.72
N LYS A 255 36.44 0.54 -20.40
CA LYS A 255 35.90 1.46 -19.38
C LYS A 255 36.76 2.71 -19.20
N ASP A 256 37.93 2.79 -19.84
CA ASP A 256 38.88 3.90 -19.79
C ASP A 256 38.31 5.22 -20.34
N VAL A 257 37.27 5.13 -21.17
CA VAL A 257 36.56 6.29 -21.71
C VAL A 257 35.59 6.93 -20.72
N LEU A 258 35.25 6.27 -19.61
CA LEU A 258 34.24 6.77 -18.67
C LEU A 258 34.80 7.94 -17.84
N THR A 259 33.99 8.99 -17.73
CA THR A 259 34.21 10.09 -16.78
C THR A 259 33.56 9.79 -15.44
N VAL A 260 33.88 10.57 -14.41
CA VAL A 260 33.16 10.53 -13.13
C VAL A 260 31.66 10.82 -13.35
N GLU A 261 31.33 11.81 -14.19
CA GLU A 261 29.95 12.16 -14.55
C GLU A 261 29.21 10.95 -15.13
N ASP A 262 29.89 10.15 -15.96
CA ASP A 262 29.32 8.92 -16.52
C ASP A 262 29.05 7.85 -15.45
N LEU A 263 29.90 7.75 -14.41
CA LEU A 263 29.68 6.81 -13.31
C LEU A 263 28.46 7.18 -12.48
N VAL A 264 28.39 8.42 -12.00
CA VAL A 264 27.28 8.86 -11.14
C VAL A 264 25.95 8.86 -11.88
N ASN A 265 25.96 9.03 -13.22
CA ASN A 265 24.79 8.96 -14.07
C ASN A 265 24.56 7.57 -14.70
N HIS A 266 25.07 6.50 -14.09
CA HIS A 266 24.73 5.12 -14.46
C HIS A 266 25.09 4.69 -15.89
N LYS A 267 26.15 5.24 -16.49
CA LYS A 267 26.56 4.92 -17.87
C LYS A 267 27.67 3.88 -18.00
N ALA A 268 28.12 3.30 -16.88
CA ALA A 268 29.23 2.35 -16.88
C ALA A 268 28.89 0.97 -17.47
N GLY A 269 27.60 0.61 -17.51
CA GLY A 269 27.17 -0.73 -17.95
C GLY A 269 27.47 -1.85 -16.95
N LEU A 270 27.74 -1.53 -15.68
CA LEU A 270 28.08 -2.47 -14.61
C LEU A 270 26.89 -2.73 -13.67
N ILE A 271 25.74 -3.08 -14.25
CA ILE A 271 24.52 -3.43 -13.49
C ILE A 271 24.63 -4.79 -12.78
N GLY A 272 25.64 -5.57 -13.16
CA GLY A 272 26.13 -6.75 -12.47
C GLY A 272 27.64 -6.85 -12.65
N PHE A 273 28.25 -7.79 -11.95
CA PHE A 273 29.69 -8.01 -11.98
C PHE A 273 30.06 -9.36 -12.62
N SER A 274 31.36 -9.55 -12.88
CA SER A 274 31.93 -10.82 -13.38
C SER A 274 31.72 -11.98 -12.41
N GLU A 275 31.60 -11.67 -11.12
CA GLU A 275 31.37 -12.63 -10.04
C GLU A 275 30.20 -12.16 -9.18
N VAL A 276 29.52 -13.12 -8.55
CA VAL A 276 28.51 -12.84 -7.54
C VAL A 276 29.21 -12.38 -6.27
N ILE A 277 28.88 -11.18 -5.79
CA ILE A 277 29.40 -10.69 -4.50
C ILE A 277 28.69 -11.42 -3.36
N THR A 278 29.44 -12.03 -2.46
CA THR A 278 28.91 -12.61 -1.21
C THR A 278 28.99 -11.62 -0.06
N ILE A 279 28.37 -11.94 1.09
CA ILE A 279 28.42 -11.08 2.28
C ILE A 279 29.87 -10.99 2.81
N GLU A 280 30.63 -12.09 2.73
CA GLU A 280 32.02 -12.17 3.17
C GLU A 280 32.93 -11.26 2.35
N ASP A 281 32.63 -11.10 1.05
CA ASP A 281 33.39 -10.24 0.14
C ASP A 281 33.30 -8.76 0.49
N VAL A 282 32.25 -8.34 1.21
CA VAL A 282 32.00 -6.93 1.54
C VAL A 282 33.16 -6.29 2.31
N ASN A 283 33.88 -7.09 3.10
CA ASN A 283 35.03 -6.63 3.89
C ASN A 283 36.38 -6.77 3.14
N ASP A 284 36.42 -7.55 2.05
CA ASP A 284 37.62 -7.70 1.22
C ASP A 284 37.59 -6.67 0.08
N LEU A 285 38.01 -5.45 0.44
CA LEU A 285 37.94 -4.31 -0.47
C LEU A 285 38.88 -4.45 -1.66
N GLU A 286 39.93 -5.27 -1.59
CA GLU A 286 40.82 -5.54 -2.72
C GLU A 286 40.16 -6.53 -3.69
N LYS A 287 39.54 -7.59 -3.18
CA LYS A 287 38.74 -8.53 -3.99
C LYS A 287 37.60 -7.81 -4.71
N LEU A 288 36.84 -6.97 -4.01
CA LEU A 288 35.77 -6.18 -4.64
C LEU A 288 36.29 -5.28 -5.76
N SER A 289 37.45 -4.65 -5.57
CA SER A 289 38.09 -3.84 -6.60
C SER A 289 38.37 -4.66 -7.86
N LYS A 290 39.02 -5.82 -7.69
CA LYS A 290 39.36 -6.72 -8.81
C LYS A 290 38.11 -7.22 -9.55
N ILE A 291 37.06 -7.58 -8.81
CA ILE A 291 35.77 -7.98 -9.39
C ILE A 291 35.23 -6.84 -10.29
N ILE A 292 35.21 -5.60 -9.80
CA ILE A 292 34.69 -4.45 -10.58
C ILE A 292 35.56 -4.16 -11.81
N GLU A 293 36.88 -4.19 -11.65
CA GLU A 293 37.84 -3.96 -12.73
C GLU A 293 37.67 -4.98 -13.87
N GLN A 294 37.58 -6.26 -13.53
CA GLN A 294 37.43 -7.38 -14.46
C GLN A 294 36.00 -7.57 -14.99
N SER A 295 35.03 -6.84 -14.43
CA SER A 295 33.66 -6.88 -14.91
C SER A 295 33.54 -6.27 -16.31
N LYS A 296 32.99 -7.05 -17.24
CA LYS A 296 32.67 -6.60 -18.59
C LYS A 296 31.34 -5.83 -18.58
N PRO A 297 31.30 -4.60 -19.10
CA PRO A 297 30.06 -3.85 -19.27
C PRO A 297 29.01 -4.60 -20.11
N TYR A 298 27.74 -4.52 -19.70
CA TYR A 298 26.60 -5.12 -20.42
C TYR A 298 26.27 -4.39 -21.74
N TRP A 299 26.70 -3.15 -21.88
CA TRP A 299 26.65 -2.35 -23.11
C TRP A 299 27.93 -1.54 -23.26
N LYS A 300 28.12 -0.89 -24.41
CA LYS A 300 29.32 -0.05 -24.65
C LYS A 300 29.37 1.06 -23.58
N PRO A 301 30.47 1.18 -22.80
CA PRO A 301 30.62 2.23 -21.79
C PRO A 301 30.29 3.62 -22.34
N GLY A 302 29.48 4.38 -21.61
CA GLY A 302 29.06 5.73 -21.98
C GLY A 302 27.91 5.80 -22.99
N SER A 303 27.55 4.70 -23.68
CA SER A 303 26.57 4.74 -24.78
C SER A 303 25.12 4.75 -24.33
N ALA A 304 24.83 4.32 -23.11
CA ALA A 304 23.48 4.25 -22.56
C ALA A 304 23.48 4.40 -21.04
N VAL A 305 22.36 4.84 -20.50
CA VAL A 305 22.08 4.91 -19.07
C VAL A 305 21.29 3.68 -18.67
N GLY A 306 21.73 2.98 -17.62
CA GLY A 306 20.99 1.85 -17.09
C GLY A 306 21.23 1.68 -15.59
N TYR A 307 20.14 1.60 -14.84
CA TYR A 307 20.16 1.67 -13.38
C TYR A 307 21.08 0.64 -12.70
N HIS A 308 22.12 1.13 -12.00
CA HIS A 308 23.01 0.30 -11.17
C HIS A 308 22.43 0.24 -9.75
N ALA A 309 21.51 -0.70 -9.51
CA ALA A 309 20.70 -0.70 -8.30
C ALA A 309 21.51 -0.82 -7.01
N THR A 310 22.43 -1.77 -6.93
CA THR A 310 23.29 -2.05 -5.76
C THR A 310 24.78 -1.92 -6.08
N THR A 311 25.16 -2.24 -7.31
CA THR A 311 26.56 -2.21 -7.79
C THR A 311 27.17 -0.82 -7.73
N LEU A 312 26.37 0.24 -7.92
CA LEU A 312 26.84 1.63 -7.79
C LEU A 312 27.50 1.89 -6.44
N GLY A 313 26.97 1.30 -5.36
CA GLY A 313 27.49 1.52 -4.02
C GLY A 313 28.94 1.06 -3.88
N PHE A 314 29.26 -0.10 -4.44
CA PHE A 314 30.62 -0.65 -4.44
C PHE A 314 31.54 0.11 -5.40
N ILE A 315 31.03 0.53 -6.56
CA ILE A 315 31.81 1.32 -7.54
C ILE A 315 32.21 2.67 -6.93
N LEU A 316 31.26 3.40 -6.33
CA LEU A 316 31.55 4.68 -5.70
C LEU A 316 32.43 4.52 -4.45
N ASP A 317 32.27 3.44 -3.68
CA ASP A 317 33.18 3.15 -2.57
C ASP A 317 34.64 3.04 -3.02
N GLN A 318 34.91 2.27 -4.08
CA GLN A 318 36.26 2.09 -4.62
C GLN A 318 36.87 3.38 -5.19
N LEU A 319 36.05 4.22 -5.83
CA LEU A 319 36.49 5.53 -6.31
C LEU A 319 36.81 6.47 -5.15
N VAL A 320 35.90 6.58 -4.18
CA VAL A 320 36.05 7.46 -3.02
C VAL A 320 37.28 7.07 -2.20
N ARG A 321 37.52 5.77 -1.96
CA ARG A 321 38.70 5.30 -1.22
C ARG A 321 40.02 5.69 -1.86
N ARG A 322 40.10 5.75 -3.19
CA ARG A 322 41.31 6.13 -3.94
C ARG A 322 41.58 7.62 -3.90
N VAL A 323 40.53 8.43 -3.84
CA VAL A 323 40.61 9.89 -3.76
C VAL A 323 40.67 10.35 -2.29
N ASP A 324 40.22 9.52 -1.35
CA ASP A 324 40.27 9.81 0.06
C ASP A 324 41.68 9.62 0.65
N SER A 325 42.28 10.66 1.25
CA SER A 325 43.62 10.56 1.84
C SER A 325 43.66 9.59 3.04
N LYS A 326 42.53 9.43 3.73
CA LYS A 326 42.36 8.44 4.81
C LYS A 326 41.87 7.09 4.29
N GLN A 327 41.66 6.95 2.98
CA GLN A 327 41.15 5.74 2.30
C GLN A 327 39.88 5.16 2.95
N ARG A 328 39.03 6.03 3.49
CA ARG A 328 37.77 5.63 4.12
C ARG A 328 36.79 5.13 3.07
N THR A 329 35.94 4.20 3.47
CA THR A 329 34.76 3.82 2.68
C THR A 329 33.87 5.04 2.43
N VAL A 330 33.06 5.01 1.38
CA VAL A 330 32.13 6.10 1.05
C VAL A 330 31.14 6.35 2.20
N ALA A 331 30.68 5.30 2.86
CA ALA A 331 29.81 5.42 4.04
C ALA A 331 30.55 6.09 5.21
N ARG A 332 31.80 5.71 5.47
CA ARG A 332 32.57 6.32 6.55
C ARG A 332 32.90 7.78 6.26
N PHE A 333 33.23 8.11 5.02
CA PHE A 333 33.42 9.50 4.58
C PHE A 333 32.13 10.31 4.80
N TYR A 334 30.97 9.80 4.39
CA TYR A 334 29.68 10.44 4.63
C TYR A 334 29.46 10.74 6.12
N HIS A 335 29.69 9.76 7.00
CA HIS A 335 29.52 9.92 8.45
C HIS A 335 30.47 10.94 9.07
N ASP A 336 31.70 11.03 8.59
CA ASP A 336 32.73 11.92 9.14
C ASP A 336 32.63 13.35 8.60
N GLU A 337 32.26 13.53 7.33
CA GLU A 337 32.41 14.82 6.62
C GLU A 337 31.08 15.51 6.28
N ILE A 338 29.96 14.78 6.25
CA ILE A 338 28.67 15.30 5.77
C ILE A 338 27.58 15.19 6.84
N ARG A 339 27.44 14.02 7.47
CA ARG A 339 26.37 13.75 8.42
C ARG A 339 26.52 14.61 9.68
N GLY A 340 25.48 15.36 10.05
CA GLY A 340 25.41 16.02 11.36
C GLY A 340 25.43 15.02 12.53
N LYS A 341 26.01 15.39 13.66
CA LYS A 341 26.14 14.50 14.84
C LYS A 341 24.80 13.93 15.30
N GLU A 342 23.77 14.77 15.31
CA GLU A 342 22.41 14.46 15.76
C GLU A 342 21.51 13.91 14.64
N THR A 343 22.04 13.76 13.43
CA THR A 343 21.23 13.46 12.25
C THR A 343 20.93 11.97 12.15
N GLU A 344 19.66 11.61 12.24
CA GLU A 344 19.20 10.22 12.31
C GLU A 344 19.08 9.57 10.93
N PHE A 345 20.16 9.64 10.16
CA PHE A 345 20.31 8.94 8.90
C PHE A 345 21.69 8.29 8.85
N TYR A 346 21.72 6.99 8.57
CA TYR A 346 22.90 6.15 8.61
C TYR A 346 23.04 5.38 7.32
N ILE A 347 24.25 5.29 6.80
CA ILE A 347 24.63 4.33 5.75
C ILE A 347 25.51 3.28 6.42
N GLY A 348 25.03 2.05 6.51
CA GLY A 348 25.55 1.09 7.49
C GLY A 348 25.01 1.43 8.89
N LEU A 349 23.85 0.89 9.23
CA LEU A 349 23.19 1.12 10.52
C LEU A 349 23.99 0.48 11.66
N PRO A 350 24.40 1.23 12.69
CA PRO A 350 25.00 0.64 13.89
C PRO A 350 24.03 -0.36 14.53
N LYS A 351 24.53 -1.55 14.90
CA LYS A 351 23.70 -2.64 15.44
C LYS A 351 22.91 -2.21 16.68
N GLU A 352 23.47 -1.31 17.48
CA GLU A 352 22.86 -0.76 18.68
C GLU A 352 21.58 0.03 18.37
N GLN A 353 21.47 0.60 17.16
CA GLN A 353 20.30 1.38 16.73
C GLN A 353 19.18 0.50 16.14
N PHE A 354 19.42 -0.80 15.93
CA PHE A 354 18.45 -1.69 15.28
C PHE A 354 17.14 -1.83 16.07
N HIS A 355 17.14 -1.59 17.38
CA HIS A 355 15.91 -1.58 18.20
C HIS A 355 14.86 -0.55 17.73
N ARG A 356 15.26 0.48 16.99
CA ARG A 356 14.39 1.51 16.41
C ARG A 356 13.92 1.18 14.98
N PHE A 357 14.49 0.14 14.37
CA PHE A 357 14.23 -0.20 12.97
C PHE A 357 12.80 -0.74 12.78
N ALA A 358 12.09 -0.28 11.76
CA ALA A 358 10.77 -0.77 11.36
C ALA A 358 10.93 -1.97 10.42
N ARG A 359 10.25 -3.07 10.74
CA ARG A 359 10.28 -4.29 9.95
C ARG A 359 9.66 -4.02 8.58
N ILE A 360 10.42 -4.31 7.53
CA ILE A 360 10.02 -4.17 6.15
C ILE A 360 9.11 -5.33 5.75
N THR A 361 8.00 -5.03 5.08
CA THR A 361 7.06 -6.02 4.57
C THR A 361 6.75 -5.78 3.09
N THR A 362 6.48 -6.86 2.36
CA THR A 362 6.07 -6.83 0.95
C THR A 362 4.59 -7.15 0.80
N PRO A 363 3.92 -6.67 -0.26
CA PRO A 363 2.54 -7.04 -0.58
C PRO A 363 2.41 -8.55 -0.74
N SER A 364 1.43 -9.15 -0.05
CA SER A 364 1.06 -10.54 -0.28
C SER A 364 0.54 -10.74 -1.71
N LYS A 365 0.52 -11.98 -2.19
CA LYS A 365 -0.06 -12.31 -3.51
C LYS A 365 -1.50 -11.80 -3.66
N ASN A 366 -2.30 -11.88 -2.59
CA ASN A 366 -3.68 -11.43 -2.59
C ASN A 366 -3.79 -9.91 -2.65
N GLU A 367 -2.92 -9.18 -1.94
CA GLU A 367 -2.90 -7.71 -1.98
C GLU A 367 -2.41 -7.21 -3.32
N ASN A 368 -1.37 -7.84 -3.87
CA ASN A 368 -0.91 -7.60 -5.24
C ASN A 368 -2.03 -7.87 -6.26
N PHE A 369 -2.82 -8.93 -6.08
CA PHE A 369 -3.95 -9.23 -6.95
C PHE A 369 -5.06 -8.18 -6.82
N LEU A 370 -5.44 -7.80 -5.60
CA LEU A 370 -6.47 -6.80 -5.35
C LEU A 370 -6.07 -5.40 -5.84
N SER A 371 -4.80 -5.01 -5.74
CA SER A 371 -4.33 -3.74 -6.28
C SER A 371 -4.47 -3.67 -7.80
N ARG A 372 -4.42 -4.81 -8.52
CA ARG A 372 -4.68 -4.89 -9.96
C ARG A 372 -6.10 -4.44 -10.32
N PHE A 373 -7.08 -4.75 -9.48
CA PHE A 373 -8.48 -4.34 -9.70
C PHE A 373 -8.76 -2.90 -9.29
N ARG A 374 -8.03 -2.38 -8.31
CA ARG A 374 -8.17 -0.98 -7.86
C ARG A 374 -7.58 0.01 -8.86
N HIS A 375 -6.63 -0.42 -9.67
CA HIS A 375 -5.93 0.44 -10.63
C HIS A 375 -5.86 -0.20 -12.03
N PRO A 376 -6.99 -0.28 -12.77
CA PRO A 376 -7.06 -1.01 -14.05
C PRO A 376 -6.18 -0.40 -15.14
N LEU A 377 -6.04 0.93 -15.19
CA LEU A 377 -5.17 1.62 -16.15
C LEU A 377 -3.69 1.25 -15.95
N THR A 378 -3.28 1.09 -14.70
CA THR A 378 -1.94 0.68 -14.26
C THR A 378 -1.62 -0.74 -14.72
N GLN A 379 -2.62 -1.62 -14.76
CA GLN A 379 -2.48 -2.98 -15.29
C GLN A 379 -2.38 -3.01 -16.81
N ILE A 380 -3.14 -2.17 -17.51
CA ILE A 380 -3.00 -2.02 -18.95
C ILE A 380 -1.60 -1.51 -19.29
N GLN A 381 -1.10 -0.52 -18.54
CA GLN A 381 0.26 0.00 -18.70
C GLN A 381 1.32 -1.05 -18.37
N ALA A 382 1.21 -1.76 -17.24
CA ALA A 382 2.15 -2.82 -16.86
C ALA A 382 2.13 -4.00 -17.86
N PHE A 383 0.96 -4.35 -18.40
CA PHE A 383 0.83 -5.36 -19.44
C PHE A 383 1.51 -4.91 -20.73
N ILE A 384 1.23 -3.69 -21.21
CA ILE A 384 1.89 -3.10 -22.38
C ILE A 384 3.42 -3.10 -22.18
N VAL A 385 3.91 -2.57 -21.04
CA VAL A 385 5.34 -2.62 -20.71
C VAL A 385 5.85 -4.05 -20.72
N SER A 386 5.15 -5.04 -20.14
CA SER A 386 5.61 -6.43 -20.16
C SER A 386 5.71 -7.06 -21.55
N GLN A 387 4.87 -6.64 -22.51
CA GLN A 387 4.86 -7.18 -23.88
C GLN A 387 5.98 -6.60 -24.75
N PHE A 388 6.41 -5.36 -24.48
CA PHE A 388 7.45 -4.67 -25.26
C PHE A 388 8.86 -4.74 -24.64
N ASN A 389 9.02 -5.35 -23.45
CA ASN A 389 10.20 -5.12 -22.60
C ASN A 389 10.93 -6.40 -22.13
N THR A 390 10.96 -7.44 -22.96
CA THR A 390 11.61 -8.74 -22.65
C THR A 390 13.12 -8.62 -22.40
N GLU A 391 13.82 -7.69 -23.08
CA GLU A 391 15.24 -7.43 -22.83
C GLU A 391 15.47 -6.75 -21.46
N ASN A 392 14.65 -5.79 -21.06
CA ASN A 392 14.74 -5.17 -19.73
C ASN A 392 14.52 -6.20 -18.61
N GLN A 393 13.61 -7.16 -18.81
CA GLN A 393 13.42 -8.25 -17.84
C GLN A 393 14.67 -9.10 -17.64
N LYS A 394 15.51 -9.29 -18.67
CA LYS A 394 16.81 -9.96 -18.53
C LYS A 394 17.79 -9.11 -17.72
N LEU A 395 17.84 -7.80 -17.99
CA LEU A 395 18.70 -6.86 -17.25
C LEU A 395 18.29 -6.73 -15.77
N VAL A 396 17.00 -6.75 -15.46
CA VAL A 396 16.51 -6.78 -14.07
C VAL A 396 16.98 -8.05 -13.36
N ARG A 397 16.90 -9.22 -14.02
CA ARG A 397 17.44 -10.47 -13.44
C ARG A 397 18.95 -10.42 -13.21
N VAL A 398 19.70 -9.71 -14.04
CA VAL A 398 21.14 -9.49 -13.81
C VAL A 398 21.33 -8.73 -12.49
N ILE A 399 20.58 -7.65 -12.30
CA ILE A 399 20.65 -6.82 -11.08
C ILE A 399 20.35 -7.64 -9.83
N ASP A 400 19.28 -8.44 -9.85
CA ASP A 400 18.88 -9.26 -8.69
C ASP A 400 19.88 -10.37 -8.34
N ASN A 401 20.69 -10.79 -9.30
CA ASN A 401 21.68 -11.84 -9.11
C ASN A 401 23.09 -11.30 -8.85
N ALA A 402 23.37 -10.02 -9.16
CA ALA A 402 24.68 -9.41 -8.96
C ALA A 402 25.09 -9.38 -7.48
N VAL A 403 24.15 -9.02 -6.61
CA VAL A 403 24.37 -8.91 -5.15
C VAL A 403 23.17 -9.53 -4.42
N PRO A 404 23.10 -10.87 -4.34
CA PRO A 404 21.93 -11.62 -3.87
C PRO A 404 21.36 -11.16 -2.53
N PHE A 405 22.22 -10.84 -1.58
CA PHE A 405 21.86 -10.44 -0.22
C PHE A 405 21.36 -8.98 -0.10
N LEU A 406 21.43 -8.21 -1.20
CA LEU A 406 20.84 -6.86 -1.31
C LEU A 406 19.70 -6.79 -2.34
N SER A 407 19.26 -7.92 -2.91
CA SER A 407 18.12 -7.95 -3.82
C SER A 407 16.79 -7.71 -3.08
N VAL A 408 15.83 -7.12 -3.79
CA VAL A 408 14.49 -6.80 -3.27
C VAL A 408 13.39 -7.71 -3.82
N ASP A 409 13.71 -8.58 -4.80
CA ASP A 409 12.73 -9.43 -5.51
C ASP A 409 12.78 -10.91 -5.10
N LYS A 410 13.49 -11.23 -4.00
CA LYS A 410 13.56 -12.61 -3.49
C LYS A 410 12.47 -12.87 -2.46
N ASN A 411 12.13 -14.15 -2.26
CA ASN A 411 11.15 -14.60 -1.24
C ASN A 411 11.53 -14.21 0.20
N GLU A 412 12.73 -13.66 0.39
CA GLU A 412 13.30 -13.22 1.64
C GLU A 412 13.63 -11.73 1.57
N ILE A 413 13.30 -10.99 2.64
CA ILE A 413 13.58 -9.55 2.76
C ILE A 413 14.84 -9.40 3.61
N PHE A 414 16.02 -9.48 2.98
CA PHE A 414 17.32 -9.40 3.65
C PHE A 414 17.53 -8.10 4.43
N TYR A 415 16.87 -7.01 4.04
CA TYR A 415 16.94 -5.72 4.74
C TYR A 415 16.31 -5.73 6.14
N ASN A 416 15.70 -6.84 6.58
CA ASN A 416 15.29 -7.04 7.97
C ASN A 416 16.41 -7.65 8.84
N ASP A 417 17.57 -7.94 8.28
CA ASP A 417 18.73 -8.49 8.99
C ASP A 417 19.67 -7.34 9.42
N PRO A 418 20.00 -7.22 10.73
CA PRO A 418 20.97 -6.24 11.23
C PRO A 418 22.35 -6.33 10.57
N ASP A 419 22.82 -7.52 10.21
CA ASP A 419 24.13 -7.72 9.59
C ASP A 419 24.15 -7.16 8.15
N ILE A 420 23.02 -7.27 7.44
CA ILE A 420 22.86 -6.72 6.10
C ILE A 420 22.78 -5.20 6.14
N LEU A 421 22.02 -4.62 7.07
CA LEU A 421 21.89 -3.17 7.20
C LEU A 421 23.12 -2.49 7.80
N ALA A 422 23.99 -3.23 8.49
CA ALA A 422 25.29 -2.72 8.94
C ALA A 422 26.28 -2.50 7.79
N ILE A 423 26.04 -3.11 6.62
CA ILE A 423 26.86 -2.91 5.43
C ILE A 423 26.66 -1.47 4.92
N GLY A 424 27.76 -0.74 4.75
CA GLY A 424 27.75 0.66 4.30
C GLY A 424 27.56 0.86 2.79
N ASN A 425 26.59 0.19 2.15
CA ASN A 425 26.34 0.36 0.72
C ASN A 425 25.40 1.56 0.47
N ILE A 426 25.95 2.67 -0.04
CA ILE A 426 25.22 3.92 -0.31
C ILE A 426 24.06 3.76 -1.30
N ALA A 427 23.99 2.66 -2.04
CA ALA A 427 22.99 2.50 -3.08
C ALA A 427 21.66 1.96 -2.55
N SER A 428 21.67 1.29 -1.38
CA SER A 428 20.46 0.63 -0.88
C SER A 428 20.34 0.45 0.64
N THR A 429 21.39 0.66 1.44
CA THR A 429 21.39 0.30 2.87
C THR A 429 21.16 1.47 3.83
N GLY A 430 20.85 2.67 3.31
CA GLY A 430 20.60 3.81 4.17
C GLY A 430 19.34 3.63 5.00
N VAL A 431 19.43 3.94 6.29
CA VAL A 431 18.38 3.81 7.28
C VAL A 431 18.25 5.12 8.04
N GLY A 432 17.03 5.61 8.21
CA GLY A 432 16.79 6.79 9.04
C GLY A 432 15.33 6.99 9.40
N SER A 433 15.09 7.97 10.28
CA SER A 433 13.75 8.52 10.54
C SER A 433 13.38 9.50 9.43
N ALA A 434 12.09 9.86 9.27
CA ALA A 434 11.69 10.82 8.24
C ALA A 434 12.39 12.16 8.48
N ARG A 435 12.43 12.58 9.76
CA ARG A 435 13.16 13.76 10.22
C ARG A 435 14.64 13.68 9.89
N GLY A 436 15.28 12.54 10.21
CA GLY A 436 16.69 12.31 9.95
C GLY A 436 17.05 12.38 8.46
N VAL A 437 16.26 11.75 7.59
CA VAL A 437 16.47 11.77 6.13
C VAL A 437 16.34 13.20 5.60
N ALA A 438 15.26 13.92 5.93
CA ALA A 438 15.06 15.30 5.46
C ALA A 438 16.17 16.24 5.99
N LYS A 439 16.54 16.10 7.27
CA LYS A 439 17.60 16.91 7.88
C LYS A 439 18.98 16.61 7.26
N ALA A 440 19.33 15.34 7.07
CA ALA A 440 20.61 14.92 6.50
C ALA A 440 20.82 15.50 5.11
N VAL A 441 19.75 15.51 4.33
CA VAL A 441 19.76 16.10 3.00
C VAL A 441 20.02 17.58 3.11
N LEU A 442 19.21 18.31 3.89
CA LEU A 442 19.33 19.73 4.11
C LEU A 442 20.73 20.18 4.58
N GLU A 443 21.30 19.47 5.56
CA GLU A 443 22.62 19.77 6.14
C GLU A 443 23.73 19.75 5.08
N ALA A 444 23.64 18.84 4.11
CA ALA A 444 24.63 18.75 3.05
C ALA A 444 24.64 19.98 2.13
N PHE A 445 23.50 20.66 1.95
CA PHE A 445 23.39 21.86 1.10
C PHE A 445 23.60 23.17 1.87
N ASN A 446 23.16 23.26 3.13
CA ASN A 446 23.12 24.54 3.86
C ASN A 446 24.34 24.85 4.72
N ASN A 447 25.12 23.86 5.13
CA ASN A 447 26.20 24.07 6.09
C ASN A 447 27.54 24.50 5.44
N ASN A 448 27.53 24.98 4.19
CA ASN A 448 28.72 25.21 3.38
C ASN A 448 29.65 23.98 3.28
N ILE A 449 29.10 22.77 3.51
CA ILE A 449 29.84 21.52 3.34
C ILE A 449 30.20 21.36 1.86
N ILE A 450 29.24 21.65 0.99
CA ILE A 450 29.41 21.71 -0.45
C ILE A 450 29.39 23.18 -0.89
N SER A 451 30.23 23.56 -1.84
CA SER A 451 30.33 24.94 -2.28
C SER A 451 29.06 25.43 -3.00
N PRO A 452 28.76 26.75 -2.97
CA PRO A 452 27.61 27.33 -3.67
C PRO A 452 27.62 27.06 -5.18
N GLU A 453 28.80 26.97 -5.81
CA GLU A 453 28.95 26.67 -7.24
C GLU A 453 28.36 25.30 -7.59
N MET A 454 28.53 24.31 -6.72
CA MET A 454 27.94 22.99 -6.89
C MET A 454 26.41 23.05 -6.78
N THR A 455 25.88 23.86 -5.85
CA THR A 455 24.43 24.04 -5.71
C THR A 455 23.84 24.67 -6.98
N GLN A 456 24.54 25.63 -7.59
CA GLN A 456 24.13 26.21 -8.87
C GLN A 456 24.18 25.19 -10.01
N LEU A 457 25.21 24.34 -10.04
CA LEU A 457 25.37 23.28 -11.02
C LEU A 457 24.19 22.29 -10.99
N TRP A 458 23.58 22.06 -9.83
CA TRP A 458 22.43 21.18 -9.65
C TRP A 458 21.07 21.85 -9.72
N SER A 459 21.01 23.13 -10.11
CA SER A 459 19.73 23.82 -10.24
C SER A 459 18.86 23.26 -11.39
N GLN A 460 19.46 22.47 -12.29
CA GLN A 460 18.82 21.96 -13.51
C GLN A 460 19.35 20.56 -13.87
N PRO A 461 18.50 19.68 -14.45
CA PRO A 461 18.98 18.45 -15.06
C PRO A 461 19.90 18.75 -16.24
N THR A 462 20.89 17.90 -16.48
CA THR A 462 21.77 18.02 -17.65
C THR A 462 21.23 17.26 -18.86
N VAL A 463 20.40 16.24 -18.64
CA VAL A 463 19.85 15.41 -19.71
C VAL A 463 18.50 14.80 -19.33
N GLU A 464 17.62 14.70 -20.33
CA GLU A 464 16.46 13.82 -20.32
C GLU A 464 16.80 12.56 -21.11
N VAL A 465 16.69 11.39 -20.49
CA VAL A 465 17.17 10.12 -21.07
C VAL A 465 16.30 8.95 -20.65
N VAL A 466 16.19 7.94 -21.51
CA VAL A 466 15.53 6.67 -21.16
C VAL A 466 16.54 5.77 -20.46
N ASP A 467 16.22 5.36 -19.23
CA ASP A 467 16.96 4.32 -18.53
C ASP A 467 16.63 2.95 -19.16
N ILE A 468 17.62 2.26 -19.72
CA ILE A 468 17.39 1.00 -20.45
C ILE A 468 17.10 -0.19 -19.54
N VAL A 469 17.35 -0.08 -18.23
CA VAL A 469 16.97 -1.11 -17.25
C VAL A 469 15.51 -0.92 -16.87
N ASN A 470 15.16 0.29 -16.41
CA ASN A 470 13.83 0.57 -15.88
C ASN A 470 12.81 0.88 -16.99
N GLY A 471 13.26 1.19 -18.21
CA GLY A 471 12.43 1.60 -19.35
C GLY A 471 11.75 2.96 -19.18
N SER A 472 12.14 3.72 -18.15
CA SER A 472 11.51 5.00 -17.80
C SER A 472 12.35 6.16 -18.27
N THR A 473 11.70 7.22 -18.76
CA THR A 473 12.36 8.50 -19.02
C THR A 473 12.65 9.19 -17.69
N ILE A 474 13.89 9.60 -17.50
CA ILE A 474 14.37 10.29 -16.30
C ILE A 474 15.06 11.60 -16.68
N LEU A 475 14.88 12.60 -15.81
CA LEU A 475 15.69 13.81 -15.81
C LEU A 475 16.84 13.60 -14.82
N GLN A 476 18.07 13.72 -15.28
CA GLN A 476 19.25 13.46 -14.45
C GLN A 476 20.39 14.45 -14.72
N GLY A 477 21.34 14.50 -13.80
CA GLY A 477 22.58 15.27 -13.92
C GLY A 477 23.38 15.25 -12.64
N HIS A 478 24.71 15.10 -12.77
CA HIS A 478 25.65 15.05 -11.64
C HIS A 478 25.32 13.97 -10.60
N GLY A 479 24.65 12.88 -11.02
CA GLY A 479 24.18 11.78 -10.19
C GLY A 479 22.75 11.96 -9.67
N PHE A 480 22.24 13.17 -9.61
CA PHE A 480 20.90 13.44 -9.08
C PHE A 480 19.81 13.17 -10.11
N LEU A 481 18.65 12.73 -9.62
CA LEU A 481 17.41 12.70 -10.39
C LEU A 481 16.62 13.97 -10.10
N TYR A 482 15.86 14.42 -11.10
CA TYR A 482 15.10 15.66 -11.03
C TYR A 482 13.61 15.42 -11.22
N TYR A 483 12.80 16.17 -10.46
CA TYR A 483 11.35 16.21 -10.57
C TYR A 483 10.92 17.65 -10.95
N PRO A 484 10.03 17.83 -11.95
CA PRO A 484 9.53 19.16 -12.30
C PRO A 484 8.92 19.88 -11.10
N HIS A 485 9.29 21.14 -10.91
CA HIS A 485 8.84 21.90 -9.76
C HIS A 485 7.30 22.14 -9.83
N PRO A 486 6.55 21.89 -8.74
CA PRO A 486 5.09 21.92 -8.79
C PRO A 486 4.48 23.33 -8.92
N VAL A 487 5.23 24.38 -8.53
CA VAL A 487 4.80 25.80 -8.59
C VAL A 487 5.40 26.54 -9.79
N TYR A 488 6.72 26.57 -9.94
CA TYR A 488 7.42 27.33 -10.96
C TYR A 488 7.70 26.52 -12.23
N ASP A 489 7.46 27.12 -13.39
CA ASP A 489 7.80 26.52 -14.69
C ASP A 489 9.33 26.49 -14.91
N LYS A 490 9.82 25.44 -15.58
CA LYS A 490 11.25 25.20 -15.90
C LYS A 490 12.19 25.25 -14.67
N LYS A 491 11.65 24.98 -13.50
CA LYS A 491 12.42 24.73 -12.27
C LYS A 491 12.28 23.27 -11.90
N TYR A 492 13.26 22.76 -11.16
CA TYR A 492 13.34 21.35 -10.81
C TYR A 492 13.71 21.17 -9.34
N LEU A 493 13.21 20.08 -8.78
CA LEU A 493 13.52 19.60 -7.45
C LEU A 493 14.46 18.41 -7.61
N ILE A 494 15.48 18.30 -6.74
CA ILE A 494 16.27 17.06 -6.66
C ILE A 494 15.41 16.03 -5.93
N THR A 495 15.37 14.80 -6.46
CA THR A 495 14.56 13.72 -5.92
C THR A 495 15.32 12.41 -5.80
N GLY A 496 15.00 11.64 -4.77
CA GLY A 496 15.36 10.24 -4.62
C GLY A 496 14.10 9.41 -4.39
N VAL A 497 13.95 8.33 -5.14
CA VAL A 497 12.88 7.35 -4.93
C VAL A 497 13.48 6.03 -4.51
N GLY A 498 13.07 5.53 -3.36
CA GLY A 498 13.47 4.24 -2.84
C GLY A 498 12.45 3.15 -3.18
N HIS A 499 12.93 1.91 -3.28
CA HIS A 499 12.05 0.76 -3.39
C HIS A 499 11.01 0.76 -2.25
N GLY A 500 9.78 0.33 -2.55
CA GLY A 500 8.66 0.39 -1.60
C GLY A 500 7.93 1.74 -1.52
N GLY A 501 8.43 2.78 -2.20
CA GLY A 501 7.76 4.09 -2.31
C GLY A 501 8.30 5.16 -1.36
N GLN A 502 9.56 5.03 -0.94
CA GLN A 502 10.27 6.06 -0.18
C GLN A 502 10.51 7.27 -1.08
N VAL A 503 10.39 8.48 -0.54
CA VAL A 503 10.68 9.72 -1.28
C VAL A 503 11.54 10.63 -0.42
N GLY A 504 12.65 11.08 -0.99
CA GLY A 504 13.41 12.24 -0.52
C GLY A 504 13.37 13.33 -1.59
N LEU A 505 13.07 14.56 -1.21
CA LEU A 505 12.91 15.66 -2.14
C LEU A 505 13.54 16.94 -1.59
N ILE A 506 14.14 17.73 -2.49
CA ILE A 506 14.91 18.92 -2.16
C ILE A 506 14.57 20.03 -3.13
N ASP A 507 14.22 21.18 -2.58
CA ASP A 507 14.21 22.45 -3.27
C ASP A 507 15.39 23.27 -2.78
N THR A 508 16.48 23.28 -3.57
CA THR A 508 17.70 23.99 -3.21
C THR A 508 17.53 25.50 -3.29
N GLU A 509 16.63 26.01 -4.15
CA GLU A 509 16.41 27.45 -4.30
C GLU A 509 15.60 28.03 -3.14
N ASN A 510 14.57 27.30 -2.69
CA ASN A 510 13.69 27.74 -1.61
C ASN A 510 14.04 27.13 -0.24
N ASN A 511 15.14 26.39 -0.17
CA ASN A 511 15.64 25.76 1.05
C ASN A 511 14.58 24.85 1.73
N ILE A 512 13.98 23.96 0.94
CA ILE A 512 12.96 23.01 1.40
C ILE A 512 13.50 21.59 1.27
N SER A 513 13.36 20.79 2.32
CA SER A 513 13.68 19.36 2.27
C SER A 513 12.54 18.53 2.83
N ILE A 514 12.16 17.46 2.14
CA ILE A 514 11.02 16.62 2.48
C ILE A 514 11.45 15.15 2.42
N ALA A 515 11.03 14.37 3.41
CA ALA A 515 11.16 12.92 3.38
C ALA A 515 9.84 12.25 3.75
N LEU A 516 9.39 11.31 2.92
CA LEU A 516 8.22 10.47 3.15
C LEU A 516 8.67 9.00 3.10
N ILE A 517 8.60 8.32 4.24
CA ILE A 517 9.14 6.97 4.40
C ILE A 517 8.11 5.99 4.97
N ARG A 518 8.29 4.70 4.69
CA ARG A 518 7.38 3.62 5.11
C ARG A 518 8.09 2.28 5.24
N ASN A 519 7.49 1.32 5.92
CA ASN A 519 8.01 -0.05 6.01
C ASN A 519 7.16 -1.09 5.27
N GLY A 520 5.93 -0.76 4.88
CA GLY A 520 5.12 -1.57 3.97
C GLY A 520 5.38 -1.18 2.51
N HIS A 521 5.95 -2.07 1.71
CA HIS A 521 6.16 -1.81 0.28
C HIS A 521 4.84 -1.76 -0.47
N ARG A 522 4.74 -0.80 -1.40
CA ARG A 522 3.60 -0.71 -2.30
C ARG A 522 3.74 -1.65 -3.49
N SER A 523 2.59 -2.18 -3.93
CA SER A 523 2.49 -3.08 -5.09
C SER A 523 2.63 -2.38 -6.45
N SER A 524 2.59 -1.05 -6.50
CA SER A 524 2.72 -0.27 -7.73
C SER A 524 3.53 1.00 -7.51
N PHE A 525 4.46 1.26 -8.45
CA PHE A 525 5.21 2.52 -8.53
C PHE A 525 4.39 3.69 -9.09
N LEU A 526 3.19 3.44 -9.60
CA LEU A 526 2.34 4.43 -10.27
C LEU A 526 1.35 5.13 -9.33
N GLU A 527 1.48 4.89 -8.02
CA GLU A 527 0.79 5.69 -7.02
C GLU A 527 1.43 7.08 -6.93
N THR A 528 0.68 8.05 -6.42
CA THR A 528 1.08 9.44 -6.39
C THR A 528 2.15 9.75 -5.33
N LEU A 529 3.36 9.24 -5.58
CA LEU A 529 4.53 9.37 -4.71
C LEU A 529 4.81 10.82 -4.34
N TYR A 530 4.56 11.74 -5.27
CA TYR A 530 4.86 13.16 -5.14
C TYR A 530 3.67 14.03 -4.73
N ASP A 531 2.44 13.53 -4.58
CA ASP A 531 1.28 14.39 -4.29
C ASP A 531 1.44 15.14 -2.97
N LEU A 532 1.71 14.38 -1.89
CA LEU A 532 1.85 14.95 -0.55
C LEU A 532 3.11 15.82 -0.41
N PRO A 533 4.30 15.39 -0.89
CA PRO A 533 5.45 16.30 -0.99
C PRO A 533 5.18 17.56 -1.81
N SER A 534 4.52 17.46 -2.96
CA SER A 534 4.19 18.61 -3.81
C SER A 534 3.19 19.56 -3.15
N GLN A 535 2.23 19.03 -2.39
CA GLN A 535 1.32 19.84 -1.58
C GLN A 535 2.11 20.67 -0.57
N ILE A 536 3.10 20.08 0.11
CA ILE A 536 3.96 20.80 1.07
C ILE A 536 4.73 21.93 0.37
N ILE A 537 5.33 21.68 -0.80
CA ILE A 537 6.02 22.71 -1.59
C ILE A 537 5.07 23.86 -1.95
N ARG A 538 3.86 23.55 -2.44
CA ARG A 538 2.84 24.56 -2.77
C ARG A 538 2.44 25.41 -1.57
N ILE A 539 2.28 24.80 -0.40
CA ILE A 539 1.95 25.51 0.85
C ILE A 539 3.13 26.36 1.32
N ALA A 540 4.35 25.83 1.28
CA ALA A 540 5.54 26.57 1.69
C ALA A 540 5.68 27.87 0.89
N LEU A 541 5.46 27.80 -0.42
CA LEU A 541 5.63 28.92 -1.37
C LEU A 541 4.37 29.78 -1.58
N SER A 542 3.23 29.45 -0.95
CA SER A 542 2.06 30.33 -1.01
C SER A 542 2.30 31.58 -0.15
N SER A 543 1.74 32.71 -0.56
CA SER A 543 1.58 33.86 0.36
C SER A 543 0.79 33.42 1.59
N GLU A 544 1.13 33.97 2.76
CA GLU A 544 0.42 33.70 4.02
C GLU A 544 -1.05 34.14 4.00
#